data_AF-X0QZ33-F1
#
_entry.id   AF-X0QZ33-F1
#
_cell.length_a   1.000
_cell.length_b   1.000
_cell.length_c   1.000
_cell.angle_alpha   90.00
_cell.angle_beta   90.00
_cell.angle_gamma   90.00
#
_symmetry.space_group_name_H-M   'P 1'
#
loop_
_entity.id
_entity.type
_entity.pdbx_description
1 polymer ?
#
loop_
_entity_poly.entity_id
_entity_poly.type
_entity_poly.pdbx_seq_one_letter_code
_entity_poly.pdbx_strand_id
1 'polypeptide(L)'
;MPVFGGRGIARSMGALLLVGLAAGGLSAPTAAQPAASAPVQWLCSPETDTDPCDLPDDTTDLLTGEVTPATPVSESDKPVDCFYVYPTVSDQVALNADLTPQPEVQSIASFQAARFGSQCRIFAPTYRQMTLTPGIGGYLAGAAPLAHTAYGDVLAAWNDYLANDNDGRGVIFIGHSQGTMMLRKLIREQIDPNPALRDKLVGAFLMGANVETAPGSATGGDFQNIPLCTEQGEAGCVIAYSTAVADPTASLFGNSALDILSPGMGLPSGPQYQVACTDPAALSGNSEPVGLTVPSAPFAFGIISVLLDYTAFPKGSPTSTSTWTTSAERAVGSCTDVNGYRTYQFRITDPRGQRVNELPLFGGHLVDINLGYDRLVSIAEQQTREYLLTSGG
;
A
#
# COMPACT_ATOMS: atom_id res chain seq x y z
N MET A 1 -94.99 47.85 -19.46
CA MET A 1 -94.91 48.35 -18.07
C MET A 1 -93.88 47.49 -17.33
N PRO A 2 -92.88 48.09 -16.67
CA PRO A 2 -91.67 47.41 -16.18
C PRO A 2 -91.90 46.81 -14.79
N VAL A 3 -91.12 45.78 -14.40
CA VAL A 3 -90.40 45.70 -13.11
C VAL A 3 -89.26 44.66 -13.27
N PHE A 4 -88.06 45.10 -12.90
CA PHE A 4 -86.80 44.35 -12.74
C PHE A 4 -86.77 43.58 -11.40
N GLY A 5 -85.99 42.49 -11.34
CA GLY A 5 -85.54 41.91 -10.08
C GLY A 5 -84.58 40.75 -10.30
N GLY A 6 -83.27 41.01 -10.25
CA GLY A 6 -82.23 39.99 -10.33
C GLY A 6 -81.81 39.44 -8.96
N ARG A 7 -81.18 38.26 -8.97
CA ARG A 7 -79.94 37.92 -8.22
C ARG A 7 -79.49 36.52 -8.62
N GLY A 8 -78.26 36.43 -9.09
CA GLY A 8 -77.67 35.21 -9.66
C GLY A 8 -77.09 34.26 -8.62
N ILE A 9 -76.89 33.01 -9.05
CA ILE A 9 -75.98 32.02 -8.46
C ILE A 9 -75.35 31.27 -9.64
N ALA A 10 -74.02 31.29 -9.71
CA ALA A 10 -73.23 30.63 -10.74
C ALA A 10 -73.36 29.11 -10.66
N ARG A 11 -73.58 28.47 -11.82
CA ARG A 11 -73.59 27.02 -12.02
C ARG A 11 -72.17 26.57 -12.39
N SER A 12 -71.59 25.67 -11.60
CA SER A 12 -70.48 24.82 -12.04
C SER A 12 -71.01 23.40 -12.19
N MET A 13 -71.10 22.94 -13.44
CA MET A 13 -71.47 21.57 -13.81
C MET A 13 -70.33 20.62 -13.45
N GLY A 14 -70.61 19.66 -12.56
CA GLY A 14 -69.76 18.50 -12.33
C GLY A 14 -69.94 17.49 -13.47
N ALA A 15 -68.82 17.10 -14.09
CA ALA A 15 -68.77 15.98 -15.02
C ALA A 15 -68.25 14.74 -14.28
N LEU A 16 -69.02 13.64 -14.36
CA LEU A 16 -68.62 12.30 -13.93
C LEU A 16 -67.44 11.81 -14.78
N LEU A 17 -66.43 11.23 -14.13
CA LEU A 17 -65.40 10.39 -14.74
C LEU A 17 -65.45 9.01 -14.09
N LEU A 18 -65.67 8.00 -14.94
CA LEU A 18 -65.74 6.58 -14.59
C LEU A 18 -64.39 6.09 -14.03
N VAL A 19 -64.45 5.40 -12.88
CA VAL A 19 -63.32 4.65 -12.32
C VAL A 19 -63.29 3.26 -12.97
N GLY A 20 -62.33 3.02 -13.84
CA GLY A 20 -61.94 1.68 -14.29
C GLY A 20 -60.97 1.07 -13.28
N LEU A 21 -61.32 -0.07 -12.68
CA LEU A 21 -60.39 -0.88 -11.89
C LEU A 21 -59.37 -1.54 -12.82
N ALA A 22 -58.16 -0.98 -12.91
CA ALA A 22 -57.00 -1.70 -13.40
C ALA A 22 -56.31 -2.40 -12.22
N ALA A 23 -56.31 -3.73 -12.23
CA ALA A 23 -55.52 -4.54 -11.31
C ALA A 23 -54.03 -4.36 -11.62
N GLY A 24 -53.36 -3.48 -10.89
CA GLY A 24 -51.91 -3.33 -10.92
C GLY A 24 -51.26 -4.53 -10.22
N GLY A 25 -50.62 -5.40 -10.98
CA GLY A 25 -49.70 -6.40 -10.44
C GLY A 25 -48.51 -5.69 -9.79
N LEU A 26 -48.32 -5.91 -8.49
CA LEU A 26 -47.10 -5.53 -7.77
C LEU A 26 -45.97 -6.43 -8.26
N SER A 27 -45.17 -5.94 -9.21
CA SER A 27 -43.88 -6.55 -9.53
C SER A 27 -42.97 -6.43 -8.32
N ALA A 28 -42.52 -7.56 -7.77
CA ALA A 28 -41.49 -7.59 -6.74
C ALA A 28 -40.23 -6.88 -7.25
N PRO A 29 -39.47 -6.18 -6.39
CA PRO A 29 -38.21 -5.57 -6.80
C PRO A 29 -37.26 -6.69 -7.24
N THR A 30 -36.88 -6.67 -8.51
CA THR A 30 -35.75 -7.46 -9.01
C THR A 30 -34.53 -7.09 -8.19
N ALA A 31 -33.97 -8.07 -7.47
CA ALA A 31 -32.66 -7.93 -6.85
C ALA A 31 -31.68 -7.47 -7.94
N ALA A 32 -31.06 -6.30 -7.75
CA ALA A 32 -30.00 -5.86 -8.62
C ALA A 32 -28.91 -6.95 -8.62
N GLN A 33 -28.64 -7.54 -9.78
CA GLN A 33 -27.44 -8.35 -9.95
C GLN A 33 -26.23 -7.48 -9.58
N PRO A 34 -25.21 -8.03 -8.90
CA PRO A 34 -23.95 -7.32 -8.76
C PRO A 34 -23.50 -6.90 -10.16
N ALA A 35 -23.26 -5.60 -10.35
CA ALA A 35 -22.63 -5.16 -11.58
C ALA A 35 -21.36 -5.99 -11.77
N ALA A 36 -21.15 -6.54 -12.97
CA ALA A 36 -19.90 -7.21 -13.29
C ALA A 36 -18.76 -6.26 -12.89
N SER A 37 -17.84 -6.74 -12.05
CA SER A 37 -16.66 -5.95 -11.67
C SER A 37 -15.96 -5.53 -12.97
N ALA A 38 -15.53 -4.27 -13.03
CA ALA A 38 -14.67 -3.84 -14.12
C ALA A 38 -13.47 -4.81 -14.22
N PRO A 39 -12.98 -5.12 -15.43
CA PRO A 39 -11.81 -5.97 -15.58
C PRO A 39 -10.65 -5.44 -14.73
N VAL A 40 -9.93 -6.34 -14.07
CA VAL A 40 -8.73 -5.97 -13.32
C VAL A 40 -7.69 -5.45 -14.31
N GLN A 41 -7.14 -4.27 -14.02
CA GLN A 41 -6.05 -3.70 -14.79
C GLN A 41 -4.75 -3.88 -14.01
N TRP A 42 -3.77 -4.53 -14.62
CA TRP A 42 -2.46 -4.73 -14.02
C TRP A 42 -1.55 -3.54 -14.38
N LEU A 43 -0.94 -2.95 -13.36
CA LEU A 43 0.18 -2.02 -13.49
C LEU A 43 1.48 -2.77 -13.75
N CYS A 44 1.67 -3.90 -13.03
CA CYS A 44 2.78 -4.82 -13.19
C CYS A 44 2.25 -6.25 -13.27
N SER A 45 2.78 -7.03 -14.19
CA SER A 45 2.52 -8.45 -14.38
C SER A 45 3.51 -8.98 -15.41
N PRO A 46 3.98 -10.24 -15.29
CA PRO A 46 4.87 -10.88 -16.28
C PRO A 46 4.40 -10.81 -17.74
N GLU A 47 3.09 -10.66 -17.97
CA GLU A 47 2.49 -10.55 -19.31
C GLU A 47 2.43 -9.11 -19.86
N THR A 48 2.91 -8.12 -19.11
CA THR A 48 2.85 -6.69 -19.47
C THR A 48 4.07 -6.30 -20.31
N ASP A 49 3.86 -5.77 -21.52
CA ASP A 49 4.95 -5.37 -22.44
C ASP A 49 5.88 -4.28 -21.88
N THR A 50 5.35 -3.36 -21.07
CA THR A 50 6.10 -2.28 -20.43
C THR A 50 5.81 -2.29 -18.93
N ASP A 51 6.45 -3.22 -18.23
CA ASP A 51 6.27 -3.39 -16.79
C ASP A 51 7.20 -2.45 -15.99
N PRO A 52 6.69 -1.44 -15.26
CA PRO A 52 7.51 -0.56 -14.43
C PRO A 52 8.13 -1.28 -13.23
N CYS A 53 7.68 -2.49 -12.90
CA CYS A 53 8.26 -3.37 -11.90
C CYS A 53 9.37 -4.29 -12.45
N ASP A 54 9.60 -4.36 -13.77
CA ASP A 54 10.68 -5.15 -14.36
C ASP A 54 11.84 -4.26 -14.81
N LEU A 55 12.77 -4.01 -13.89
CA LEU A 55 13.97 -3.23 -14.14
C LEU A 55 15.23 -4.08 -13.94
N PRO A 56 16.25 -3.95 -14.79
CA PRO A 56 17.57 -4.53 -14.51
C PRO A 56 18.06 -4.09 -13.12
N ASP A 57 18.74 -4.99 -12.41
CA ASP A 57 19.18 -4.79 -11.02
C ASP A 57 20.61 -4.25 -10.90
N ASP A 58 21.25 -3.86 -12.02
CA ASP A 58 22.58 -3.26 -11.99
C ASP A 58 22.58 -1.97 -11.15
N THR A 59 23.59 -1.82 -10.31
CA THR A 59 23.61 -0.82 -9.25
C THR A 59 24.95 -0.14 -9.14
N THR A 60 24.97 1.18 -9.08
CA THR A 60 26.14 1.94 -8.66
C THR A 60 26.00 2.37 -7.20
N ASP A 61 26.99 2.08 -6.37
CA ASP A 61 27.14 2.62 -5.02
C ASP A 61 27.93 3.94 -5.06
N LEU A 62 27.31 5.07 -4.70
CA LEU A 62 27.97 6.38 -4.75
C LEU A 62 29.00 6.63 -3.63
N LEU A 63 28.99 5.82 -2.56
CA LEU A 63 30.00 5.91 -1.50
C LEU A 63 31.31 5.26 -1.94
N THR A 64 31.24 4.08 -2.54
CA THR A 64 32.42 3.29 -2.92
C THR A 64 32.83 3.49 -4.39
N GLY A 65 31.90 3.92 -5.24
CA GLY A 65 32.06 3.93 -6.70
C GLY A 65 31.95 2.54 -7.34
N GLU A 66 31.57 1.52 -6.56
CA GLU A 66 31.42 0.16 -7.04
C GLU A 66 30.18 0.02 -7.94
N VAL A 67 30.32 -0.72 -9.03
CA VAL A 67 29.22 -1.06 -9.93
C VAL A 67 28.98 -2.57 -9.82
N THR A 68 27.82 -2.93 -9.30
CA THR A 68 27.32 -4.31 -9.34
C THR A 68 26.60 -4.53 -10.65
N PRO A 69 27.04 -5.49 -11.51
CA PRO A 69 26.36 -5.77 -12.77
C PRO A 69 25.01 -6.43 -12.53
N ALA A 70 24.08 -6.26 -13.49
CA ALA A 70 22.79 -6.92 -13.43
C ALA A 70 22.97 -8.45 -13.49
N THR A 71 22.12 -9.17 -12.77
CA THR A 71 21.99 -10.62 -12.84
C THR A 71 20.57 -10.95 -13.30
N PRO A 72 20.32 -11.05 -14.62
CA PRO A 72 18.98 -11.32 -15.13
C PRO A 72 18.44 -12.65 -14.60
N VAL A 73 17.24 -12.59 -14.02
CA VAL A 73 16.47 -13.78 -13.59
C VAL A 73 15.23 -13.84 -14.47
N SER A 74 15.05 -14.94 -15.20
CA SER A 74 13.85 -15.11 -16.02
C SER A 74 12.61 -15.25 -15.14
N GLU A 75 11.45 -14.77 -15.59
CA GLU A 75 10.18 -14.90 -14.84
C GLU A 75 9.87 -16.35 -14.46
N SER A 76 10.23 -17.32 -15.31
CA SER A 76 10.04 -18.75 -15.04
C SER A 76 10.96 -19.31 -13.95
N ASP A 77 12.11 -18.68 -13.69
CA ASP A 77 13.06 -19.12 -12.67
C ASP A 77 12.75 -18.54 -11.29
N LYS A 78 11.89 -17.51 -11.21
CA LYS A 78 11.49 -16.92 -9.94
C LYS A 78 10.63 -17.94 -9.18
N PRO A 79 10.93 -18.26 -7.91
CA PRO A 79 10.26 -19.37 -7.22
C PRO A 79 8.90 -19.01 -6.59
N VAL A 80 8.69 -17.71 -6.32
CA VAL A 80 7.48 -17.18 -5.66
C VAL A 80 6.99 -15.95 -6.41
N ASP A 81 5.84 -15.43 -5.99
CA ASP A 81 5.23 -14.22 -6.54
C ASP A 81 5.22 -13.10 -5.50
N CYS A 82 5.22 -11.86 -5.97
CA CYS A 82 4.99 -10.69 -5.15
C CYS A 82 3.66 -10.06 -5.52
N PHE A 83 2.81 -9.83 -4.52
CA PHE A 83 1.59 -9.05 -4.67
C PHE A 83 1.80 -7.67 -4.06
N TYR A 84 2.07 -6.69 -4.92
CA TYR A 84 2.42 -5.32 -4.53
C TYR A 84 1.21 -4.40 -4.62
N VAL A 85 0.95 -3.65 -3.55
CA VAL A 85 -0.07 -2.59 -3.54
C VAL A 85 0.61 -1.25 -3.24
N TYR A 86 0.61 -0.37 -4.24
CA TYR A 86 1.30 0.92 -4.20
C TYR A 86 0.62 1.95 -3.28
N PRO A 87 1.33 2.99 -2.81
CA PRO A 87 0.80 4.02 -1.92
C PRO A 87 -0.02 5.09 -2.65
N THR A 88 -0.54 6.08 -1.92
CA THR A 88 -1.10 7.28 -2.53
C THR A 88 -0.02 8.07 -3.27
N VAL A 89 -0.12 8.17 -4.60
CA VAL A 89 0.76 9.01 -5.44
C VAL A 89 0.02 9.87 -6.44
N SER A 90 -1.23 9.56 -6.76
CA SER A 90 -1.98 10.25 -7.81
C SER A 90 -2.16 11.75 -7.55
N ASP A 91 -1.79 12.56 -8.54
CA ASP A 91 -1.98 14.02 -8.56
C ASP A 91 -3.37 14.44 -9.10
N GLN A 92 -4.21 13.47 -9.49
CA GLN A 92 -5.57 13.75 -9.96
C GLN A 92 -6.40 14.53 -8.93
N VAL A 93 -7.25 15.44 -9.43
CA VAL A 93 -8.10 16.31 -8.60
C VAL A 93 -9.42 15.66 -8.13
N ALA A 94 -9.68 14.41 -8.51
CA ALA A 94 -10.79 13.61 -7.99
C ALA A 94 -10.46 13.02 -6.61
N LEU A 95 -11.45 12.65 -5.79
CA LEU A 95 -11.20 12.07 -4.46
C LEU A 95 -10.51 10.69 -4.53
N ASN A 96 -10.96 9.85 -5.47
CA ASN A 96 -10.26 8.63 -5.88
C ASN A 96 -9.71 8.84 -7.29
N ALA A 97 -8.53 8.31 -7.56
CA ALA A 97 -7.97 8.23 -8.91
C ALA A 97 -8.85 7.32 -9.79
N ASP A 98 -8.80 7.50 -11.10
CA ASP A 98 -9.27 6.49 -12.04
C ASP A 98 -8.29 5.30 -12.15
N LEU A 99 -8.63 4.32 -12.99
CA LEU A 99 -7.82 3.11 -13.21
C LEU A 99 -6.72 3.33 -14.26
N THR A 100 -6.55 4.54 -14.82
CA THR A 100 -5.51 4.79 -15.81
C THR A 100 -4.21 5.16 -15.09
N PRO A 101 -3.14 4.34 -15.18
CA PRO A 101 -1.93 4.61 -14.44
C PRO A 101 -1.16 5.80 -15.04
N GLN A 102 -1.15 6.90 -14.30
CA GLN A 102 -0.40 8.12 -14.62
C GLN A 102 1.11 7.93 -14.38
N PRO A 103 2.00 8.80 -14.91
CA PRO A 103 3.45 8.65 -14.79
C PRO A 103 3.96 8.49 -13.35
N GLU A 104 3.31 9.15 -12.38
CA GLU A 104 3.64 9.03 -10.95
C GLU A 104 3.28 7.65 -10.38
N VAL A 105 2.23 6.99 -10.90
CA VAL A 105 1.85 5.61 -10.55
C VAL A 105 2.86 4.61 -11.10
N GLN A 106 3.34 4.82 -12.33
CA GLN A 106 4.41 3.99 -12.90
C GLN A 106 5.72 4.18 -12.14
N SER A 107 6.09 5.43 -11.82
CA SER A 107 7.31 5.75 -11.09
C SER A 107 7.36 5.09 -9.72
N ILE A 108 6.25 5.08 -8.96
CA ILE A 108 6.25 4.49 -7.63
C ILE A 108 6.38 2.97 -7.65
N ALA A 109 5.86 2.31 -8.68
CA ALA A 109 6.07 0.87 -8.88
C ALA A 109 7.55 0.54 -9.09
N SER A 110 8.24 1.31 -9.93
CA SER A 110 9.69 1.19 -10.08
C SER A 110 10.43 1.45 -8.76
N PHE A 111 10.04 2.48 -8.00
CA PHE A 111 10.72 2.85 -6.76
C PHE A 111 10.52 1.84 -5.62
N GLN A 112 9.39 1.15 -5.54
CA GLN A 112 9.02 0.38 -4.34
C GLN A 112 8.79 -1.11 -4.56
N ALA A 113 8.71 -1.57 -5.81
CA ALA A 113 8.54 -3.00 -6.13
C ALA A 113 9.65 -3.58 -7.00
N ALA A 114 10.16 -2.83 -7.98
CA ALA A 114 11.03 -3.40 -9.01
C ALA A 114 12.30 -4.11 -8.49
N ARG A 115 12.84 -3.65 -7.35
CA ARG A 115 14.02 -4.29 -6.74
C ARG A 115 13.75 -5.71 -6.25
N PHE A 116 12.52 -6.00 -5.83
CA PHE A 116 12.09 -7.36 -5.48
C PHE A 116 11.98 -8.28 -6.71
N GLY A 117 12.06 -7.75 -7.93
CA GLY A 117 11.99 -8.53 -9.17
C GLY A 117 13.07 -9.60 -9.29
N SER A 118 14.18 -9.48 -8.56
CA SER A 118 15.20 -10.54 -8.43
C SER A 118 14.71 -11.79 -7.68
N GLN A 119 13.63 -11.67 -6.89
CA GLN A 119 13.13 -12.73 -5.99
C GLN A 119 11.79 -13.32 -6.46
N CYS A 120 10.96 -12.54 -7.14
CA CYS A 120 9.57 -12.89 -7.37
C CYS A 120 9.00 -12.31 -8.66
N ARG A 121 8.01 -13.00 -9.25
CA ARG A 121 7.16 -12.42 -10.31
C ARG A 121 6.27 -11.35 -9.69
N ILE A 122 6.25 -10.12 -10.19
CA ILE A 122 5.53 -9.02 -9.54
C ILE A 122 4.16 -8.82 -10.17
N PHE A 123 3.12 -8.88 -9.34
CA PHE A 123 1.75 -8.54 -9.68
C PHE A 123 1.33 -7.31 -8.89
N ALA A 124 0.98 -6.23 -9.59
CA ALA A 124 0.52 -5.00 -8.98
C ALA A 124 -0.73 -4.49 -9.70
N PRO A 125 -1.90 -4.43 -9.05
CA PRO A 125 -3.09 -3.93 -9.72
C PRO A 125 -3.09 -2.40 -9.74
N THR A 126 -3.59 -1.82 -10.83
CA THR A 126 -4.10 -0.45 -10.77
C THR A 126 -5.41 -0.46 -10.00
N TYR A 127 -5.51 0.40 -9.00
CA TYR A 127 -6.70 0.53 -8.16
C TYR A 127 -7.03 2.01 -7.95
N ARG A 128 -8.32 2.30 -7.68
CA ARG A 128 -8.82 3.66 -7.46
C ARG A 128 -8.38 4.20 -6.09
N GLN A 129 -7.07 4.42 -5.96
CA GLN A 129 -6.42 4.97 -4.78
C GLN A 129 -7.04 6.31 -4.38
N MET A 130 -7.05 6.64 -3.09
CA MET A 130 -7.31 8.03 -2.67
C MET A 130 -6.19 8.92 -3.21
N THR A 131 -6.51 10.07 -3.79
CA THR A 131 -5.51 10.99 -4.37
C THR A 131 -4.82 11.84 -3.30
N LEU A 132 -3.65 12.39 -3.62
CA LEU A 132 -2.80 13.10 -2.65
C LEU A 132 -3.50 14.30 -2.02
N THR A 133 -4.08 15.18 -2.83
CA THR A 133 -4.60 16.45 -2.34
C THR A 133 -6.05 16.33 -1.84
N PRO A 134 -7.05 16.07 -2.70
CA PRO A 134 -8.43 16.02 -2.24
C PRO A 134 -8.79 14.67 -1.57
N GLY A 135 -8.18 13.56 -1.98
CA GLY A 135 -8.48 12.22 -1.45
C GLY A 135 -8.10 12.04 0.01
N ILE A 136 -6.82 12.24 0.36
CA ILE A 136 -6.33 12.14 1.75
C ILE A 136 -7.11 13.09 2.67
N GLY A 137 -7.30 14.35 2.24
CA GLY A 137 -8.09 15.33 3.00
C GLY A 137 -9.54 14.89 3.21
N GLY A 138 -10.18 14.35 2.17
CA GLY A 138 -11.54 13.81 2.26
C GLY A 138 -11.64 12.62 3.22
N TYR A 139 -10.66 11.71 3.18
CA TYR A 139 -10.61 10.57 4.09
C TYR A 139 -10.48 11.00 5.55
N LEU A 140 -9.54 11.91 5.84
CA LEU A 140 -9.35 12.48 7.18
C LEU A 140 -10.57 13.27 7.67
N ALA A 141 -11.38 13.81 6.75
CA ALA A 141 -12.66 14.44 7.06
C ALA A 141 -13.82 13.44 7.26
N GLY A 142 -13.55 12.12 7.24
CA GLY A 142 -14.51 11.06 7.53
C GLY A 142 -15.13 10.38 6.31
N ALA A 143 -14.61 10.60 5.10
CA ALA A 143 -15.09 9.94 3.89
C ALA A 143 -14.57 8.50 3.74
N ALA A 144 -14.97 7.61 4.66
CA ALA A 144 -14.62 6.19 4.64
C ALA A 144 -14.87 5.46 3.29
N PRO A 145 -15.93 5.78 2.50
CA PRO A 145 -16.16 5.15 1.20
C PRO A 145 -15.00 5.26 0.19
N LEU A 146 -14.11 6.26 0.34
CA LEU A 146 -12.94 6.41 -0.53
C LEU A 146 -11.98 5.22 -0.38
N ALA A 147 -11.70 4.81 0.85
CA ALA A 147 -10.82 3.69 1.15
C ALA A 147 -11.50 2.33 0.87
N HIS A 148 -12.82 2.23 1.02
CA HIS A 148 -13.58 1.04 0.63
C HIS A 148 -13.59 0.80 -0.89
N THR A 149 -13.65 1.87 -1.68
CA THR A 149 -13.56 1.78 -3.15
C THR A 149 -12.20 1.22 -3.57
N ALA A 150 -11.11 1.80 -3.03
CA ALA A 150 -9.76 1.30 -3.24
C ALA A 150 -9.60 -0.18 -2.84
N TYR A 151 -10.10 -0.56 -1.66
CA TYR A 151 -10.03 -1.94 -1.21
C TYR A 151 -10.84 -2.92 -2.08
N GLY A 152 -12.01 -2.50 -2.59
CA GLY A 152 -12.80 -3.32 -3.50
C GLY A 152 -12.03 -3.70 -4.76
N ASP A 153 -11.26 -2.77 -5.32
CA ASP A 153 -10.41 -3.02 -6.48
C ASP A 153 -9.24 -3.96 -6.14
N VAL A 154 -8.57 -3.75 -4.99
CA VAL A 154 -7.47 -4.62 -4.53
C VAL A 154 -7.96 -6.05 -4.26
N LEU A 155 -9.13 -6.21 -3.63
CA LEU A 155 -9.73 -7.51 -3.40
C LEU A 155 -10.12 -8.20 -4.71
N ALA A 156 -10.68 -7.47 -5.67
CA ALA A 156 -10.98 -8.00 -6.99
C ALA A 156 -9.70 -8.50 -7.69
N ALA A 157 -8.62 -7.71 -7.65
CA ALA A 157 -7.32 -8.08 -8.20
C ALA A 157 -6.69 -9.30 -7.53
N TRP A 158 -6.76 -9.39 -6.19
CA TRP A 158 -6.27 -10.57 -5.46
C TRP A 158 -6.99 -11.84 -5.89
N ASN A 159 -8.32 -11.77 -6.03
CA ASN A 159 -9.12 -12.91 -6.47
C ASN A 159 -8.83 -13.31 -7.92
N ASP A 160 -8.61 -12.32 -8.80
CA ASP A 160 -8.23 -12.55 -10.20
C ASP A 160 -6.86 -13.22 -10.30
N TYR A 161 -5.86 -12.68 -9.60
CA TYR A 161 -4.52 -13.26 -9.50
C TYR A 161 -4.54 -14.70 -8.98
N LEU A 162 -5.28 -14.99 -7.91
CA LEU A 162 -5.40 -16.34 -7.39
C LEU A 162 -6.05 -17.31 -8.39
N ALA A 163 -6.99 -16.83 -9.20
CA ALA A 163 -7.73 -17.65 -10.15
C ALA A 163 -6.95 -17.92 -11.44
N ASN A 164 -6.13 -16.96 -11.87
CA ASN A 164 -5.55 -16.96 -13.22
C ASN A 164 -4.02 -17.07 -13.26
N ASP A 165 -3.31 -16.66 -12.20
CA ASP A 165 -1.86 -16.43 -12.27
C ASP A 165 -1.03 -17.12 -11.15
N ASN A 166 -1.58 -17.31 -9.95
CA ASN A 166 -0.83 -17.84 -8.80
C ASN A 166 -0.37 -19.29 -9.00
N ASP A 167 -1.20 -20.14 -9.62
CA ASP A 167 -0.89 -21.55 -9.90
C ASP A 167 -0.28 -22.34 -8.72
N GLY A 168 -0.70 -22.05 -7.49
CA GLY A 168 -0.20 -22.75 -6.31
C GLY A 168 0.98 -22.08 -5.60
N ARG A 169 1.61 -21.06 -6.20
CA ARG A 169 2.88 -20.48 -5.75
C ARG A 169 2.77 -19.73 -4.43
N GLY A 170 3.92 -19.64 -3.73
CA GLY A 170 4.05 -18.78 -2.55
C GLY A 170 3.97 -17.31 -2.92
N VAL A 171 3.53 -16.47 -1.98
CA VAL A 171 3.29 -15.04 -2.18
C VAL A 171 3.98 -14.21 -1.11
N ILE A 172 4.74 -13.20 -1.55
CA ILE A 172 5.24 -12.10 -0.74
C ILE A 172 4.30 -10.91 -0.94
N PHE A 173 3.77 -10.35 0.14
CA PHE A 173 2.98 -9.11 0.07
C PHE A 173 3.89 -7.91 0.28
N ILE A 174 3.73 -6.87 -0.54
CA ILE A 174 4.49 -5.63 -0.40
C ILE A 174 3.50 -4.46 -0.41
N GLY A 175 3.51 -3.66 0.64
CA GLY A 175 2.67 -2.49 0.78
C GLY A 175 3.44 -1.29 1.30
N HIS A 176 3.03 -0.10 0.86
CA HIS A 176 3.43 1.15 1.49
C HIS A 176 2.21 2.03 1.74
N SER A 177 2.18 2.75 2.87
CA SER A 177 1.18 3.79 3.12
C SER A 177 -0.25 3.26 2.96
N GLN A 178 -1.04 3.84 2.05
CA GLN A 178 -2.38 3.36 1.67
C GLN A 178 -2.37 1.89 1.23
N GLY A 179 -1.37 1.45 0.46
CA GLY A 179 -1.25 0.06 0.04
C GLY A 179 -1.07 -0.89 1.22
N THR A 180 -0.35 -0.48 2.26
CA THR A 180 -0.29 -1.22 3.52
C THR A 180 -1.64 -1.27 4.22
N MET A 181 -2.42 -0.18 4.22
CA MET A 181 -3.79 -0.23 4.76
C MET A 181 -4.68 -1.22 4.00
N MET A 182 -4.54 -1.30 2.68
CA MET A 182 -5.28 -2.27 1.86
C MET A 182 -4.84 -3.71 2.17
N LEU A 183 -3.54 -3.95 2.26
CA LEU A 183 -2.98 -5.28 2.54
C LEU A 183 -3.25 -5.75 3.97
N ARG A 184 -3.22 -4.85 4.96
CA ARG A 184 -3.67 -5.17 6.32
C ARG A 184 -5.09 -5.72 6.30
N LYS A 185 -6.01 -5.06 5.58
CA LYS A 185 -7.40 -5.51 5.47
C LYS A 185 -7.52 -6.82 4.70
N LEU A 186 -6.86 -6.93 3.55
CA LEU A 186 -6.87 -8.13 2.70
C LEU A 186 -6.36 -9.35 3.48
N ILE A 187 -5.19 -9.23 4.10
CA ILE A 187 -4.58 -10.31 4.87
C ILE A 187 -5.49 -10.66 6.05
N ARG A 188 -5.94 -9.68 6.84
CA ARG A 188 -6.80 -9.92 8.02
C ARG A 188 -8.11 -10.63 7.67
N GLU A 189 -8.75 -10.29 6.56
CA GLU A 189 -10.08 -10.79 6.22
C GLU A 189 -10.06 -12.05 5.38
N GLN A 190 -9.08 -12.19 4.48
CA GLN A 190 -9.06 -13.29 3.51
C GLN A 190 -8.01 -14.35 3.86
N ILE A 191 -6.84 -13.94 4.35
CA ILE A 191 -5.67 -14.83 4.45
C ILE A 191 -5.49 -15.35 5.89
N ASP A 192 -5.41 -14.45 6.87
CA ASP A 192 -5.23 -14.79 8.29
C ASP A 192 -6.24 -15.82 8.82
N PRO A 193 -7.53 -15.83 8.45
CA PRO A 193 -8.46 -16.88 8.91
C PRO A 193 -8.42 -18.17 8.08
N ASN A 194 -7.73 -18.20 6.94
CA ASN A 194 -7.74 -19.32 5.99
C ASN A 194 -6.39 -20.06 5.97
N PRO A 195 -6.27 -21.26 6.59
CA PRO A 195 -5.03 -22.03 6.61
C PRO A 195 -4.40 -22.23 5.23
N ALA A 196 -5.19 -22.56 4.20
CA ALA A 196 -4.65 -22.83 2.86
C ALA A 196 -4.07 -21.59 2.18
N LEU A 197 -4.54 -20.39 2.53
CA LEU A 197 -3.93 -19.14 2.04
C LEU A 197 -2.74 -18.73 2.91
N ARG A 198 -2.77 -19.00 4.22
CA ARG A 198 -1.58 -18.79 5.08
C ARG A 198 -0.42 -19.69 4.66
N ASP A 199 -0.70 -20.92 4.24
CA ASP A 199 0.32 -21.85 3.74
C ASP A 199 1.01 -21.35 2.46
N LYS A 200 0.46 -20.34 1.78
CA LYS A 200 1.10 -19.65 0.65
C LYS A 200 1.89 -18.41 1.05
N LEU A 201 1.77 -17.93 2.29
CA LEU A 201 2.44 -16.71 2.71
C LEU A 201 3.93 -16.97 2.90
N VAL A 202 4.75 -16.34 2.06
CA VAL A 202 6.22 -16.34 2.20
C VAL A 202 6.63 -15.26 3.20
N GLY A 203 6.06 -14.07 3.06
CA GLY A 203 6.28 -12.93 3.95
C GLY A 203 5.42 -11.73 3.58
N ALA A 204 5.30 -10.74 4.46
CA ALA A 204 4.55 -9.51 4.18
C ALA A 204 5.31 -8.27 4.65
N PHE A 205 5.75 -7.45 3.70
CA PHE A 205 6.45 -6.18 3.90
C PHE A 205 5.42 -5.04 3.93
N LEU A 206 4.92 -4.73 5.12
CA LEU A 206 3.83 -3.80 5.37
C LEU A 206 4.37 -2.47 5.93
N MET A 207 4.83 -1.61 5.03
CA MET A 207 5.61 -0.41 5.39
C MET A 207 4.74 0.84 5.49
N GLY A 208 5.11 1.79 6.33
CA GLY A 208 4.49 3.12 6.34
C GLY A 208 3.02 3.13 6.79
N ALA A 209 2.60 2.25 7.70
CA ALA A 209 1.28 2.29 8.32
C ALA A 209 1.28 1.61 9.70
N ASN A 210 0.18 1.73 10.44
CA ASN A 210 0.06 1.21 11.81
C ASN A 210 -0.38 -0.27 11.83
N VAL A 211 0.51 -1.21 11.47
CA VAL A 211 0.23 -2.64 11.70
C VAL A 211 0.14 -2.88 13.20
N GLU A 212 -0.99 -3.40 13.69
CA GLU A 212 -1.28 -3.54 15.11
C GLU A 212 -1.05 -4.97 15.62
N THR A 213 -0.54 -5.06 16.85
CA THR A 213 -0.44 -6.30 17.63
C THR A 213 -0.98 -6.10 19.05
N ALA A 214 -1.19 -7.19 19.79
CA ALA A 214 -1.39 -7.07 21.23
C ALA A 214 -0.09 -6.61 21.90
N PRO A 215 -0.14 -5.81 22.98
CA PRO A 215 1.05 -5.35 23.69
C PRO A 215 1.98 -6.51 24.09
N GLY A 216 3.26 -6.42 23.71
CA GLY A 216 4.27 -7.45 23.96
C GLY A 216 4.13 -8.74 23.16
N SER A 217 3.25 -8.80 22.15
CA SER A 217 3.02 -9.98 21.32
C SER A 217 3.37 -9.73 19.85
N ALA A 218 3.62 -10.82 19.11
CA ALA A 218 3.77 -10.81 17.64
C ALA A 218 2.42 -10.93 16.91
N THR A 219 1.31 -11.19 17.63
CA THR A 219 -0.05 -11.32 17.10
C THR A 219 -1.06 -10.56 17.98
N GLY A 220 -2.35 -10.61 17.63
CA GLY A 220 -3.44 -10.17 18.50
C GLY A 220 -4.00 -8.77 18.19
N GLY A 221 -3.54 -8.14 17.11
CA GLY A 221 -4.12 -6.92 16.55
C GLY A 221 -4.71 -7.20 15.17
N ASP A 222 -4.02 -6.78 14.11
CA ASP A 222 -4.42 -7.03 12.71
C ASP A 222 -4.57 -8.51 12.39
N PHE A 223 -3.68 -9.35 12.91
CA PHE A 223 -3.62 -10.77 12.59
C PHE A 223 -3.64 -11.61 13.87
N GLN A 224 -4.39 -12.70 13.85
CA GLN A 224 -4.48 -13.64 14.96
C GLN A 224 -3.55 -14.83 14.78
N ASN A 225 -3.28 -15.22 13.53
CA ASN A 225 -2.54 -16.43 13.19
C ASN A 225 -1.21 -16.15 12.46
N ILE A 226 -1.09 -15.00 11.80
CA ILE A 226 0.15 -14.57 11.14
C ILE A 226 0.94 -13.67 12.11
N PRO A 227 2.12 -14.09 12.59
CA PRO A 227 2.93 -13.29 13.51
C PRO A 227 3.75 -12.21 12.79
N LEU A 228 4.21 -11.22 13.54
CA LEU A 228 5.37 -10.42 13.14
C LEU A 228 6.62 -11.29 13.08
N CYS A 229 7.52 -11.00 12.14
CA CYS A 229 8.82 -11.65 12.10
C CYS A 229 9.67 -11.23 13.29
N THR A 230 10.33 -12.20 13.90
CA THR A 230 11.14 -12.06 15.12
C THR A 230 12.57 -12.52 14.95
N GLU A 231 12.85 -13.38 13.97
CA GLU A 231 14.18 -13.93 13.73
C GLU A 231 14.58 -13.92 12.26
N GLN A 232 15.87 -14.12 12.02
CA GLN A 232 16.45 -14.12 10.70
C GLN A 232 15.95 -15.31 9.88
N GLY A 233 15.42 -15.02 8.67
CA GLY A 233 14.94 -16.05 7.73
C GLY A 233 13.57 -16.64 8.06
N GLU A 234 12.89 -16.17 9.10
CA GLU A 234 11.52 -16.61 9.44
C GLU A 234 10.56 -16.31 8.28
N ALA A 235 9.91 -17.34 7.73
CA ALA A 235 8.88 -17.21 6.69
C ALA A 235 7.46 -17.21 7.29
N GLY A 236 6.46 -16.80 6.50
CA GLY A 236 5.06 -16.81 6.94
C GLY A 236 4.72 -15.72 7.96
N CYS A 237 5.53 -14.66 8.03
CA CYS A 237 5.42 -13.59 9.02
C CYS A 237 5.42 -12.19 8.39
N VAL A 238 5.08 -11.19 9.21
CA VAL A 238 4.93 -9.79 8.80
C VAL A 238 6.11 -8.94 9.25
N ILE A 239 6.62 -8.14 8.34
CA ILE A 239 7.65 -7.12 8.57
C ILE A 239 6.96 -5.78 8.42
N ALA A 240 7.00 -4.95 9.47
CA ALA A 240 6.31 -3.68 9.48
C ALA A 240 7.09 -2.64 10.27
N TYR A 241 7.21 -1.44 9.71
CA TYR A 241 7.69 -0.26 10.41
C TYR A 241 7.33 1.01 9.62
N SER A 242 7.35 2.14 10.31
CA SER A 242 7.43 3.49 9.73
C SER A 242 8.71 4.14 10.21
N THR A 243 9.37 4.91 9.36
CA THR A 243 10.68 5.47 9.66
C THR A 243 10.61 6.86 10.31
N ALA A 244 11.56 7.15 11.18
CA ALA A 244 11.73 8.45 11.81
C ALA A 244 13.23 8.79 11.93
N VAL A 245 13.56 10.07 11.83
CA VAL A 245 14.90 10.62 12.08
C VAL A 245 14.96 11.24 13.47
N ALA A 246 13.87 11.87 13.91
CA ALA A 246 13.75 12.52 15.21
C ALA A 246 12.72 11.83 16.09
N ASP A 247 12.77 12.10 17.40
CA ASP A 247 11.75 11.64 18.33
C ASP A 247 10.41 12.30 17.97
N PRO A 248 9.38 11.52 17.61
CA PRO A 248 8.11 12.09 17.19
C PRO A 248 7.39 12.74 18.36
N THR A 249 6.98 13.99 18.15
CA THR A 249 6.07 14.71 19.07
C THR A 249 4.61 14.52 18.65
N ALA A 250 4.37 14.49 17.33
CA ALA A 250 3.09 14.16 16.70
C ALA A 250 3.36 13.43 15.38
N SER A 251 2.71 12.29 15.18
CA SER A 251 2.82 11.48 13.96
C SER A 251 1.51 10.74 13.71
N LEU A 252 1.18 10.51 12.43
CA LEU A 252 0.10 9.62 12.02
C LEU A 252 0.49 8.13 12.18
N PHE A 253 1.78 7.87 12.35
CA PHE A 253 2.34 6.52 12.44
C PHE A 253 3.05 6.26 13.76
N GLY A 254 2.99 5.02 14.21
CA GLY A 254 3.73 4.51 15.36
C GLY A 254 2.96 4.52 16.67
N ASN A 255 1.80 5.17 16.77
CA ASN A 255 1.02 5.24 18.00
C ASN A 255 -0.43 4.78 17.79
N SER A 256 -0.74 3.60 18.32
CA SER A 256 -2.04 2.92 18.17
C SER A 256 -3.19 3.71 18.82
N ALA A 257 -2.92 4.42 19.93
CA ALA A 257 -3.92 5.21 20.65
C ALA A 257 -4.29 6.50 19.90
N LEU A 258 -3.43 6.97 19.00
CA LEU A 258 -3.63 8.18 18.18
C LEU A 258 -3.92 7.85 16.71
N ASP A 259 -4.11 6.58 16.37
CA ASP A 259 -4.32 6.13 15.01
C ASP A 259 -5.72 6.50 14.49
N ILE A 260 -5.73 7.50 13.62
CA ILE A 260 -6.92 7.99 12.92
C ILE A 260 -7.09 7.39 11.52
N LEU A 261 -6.09 6.66 11.01
CA LEU A 261 -6.10 6.11 9.66
C LEU A 261 -6.77 4.74 9.59
N SER A 262 -6.62 3.90 10.61
CA SER A 262 -7.19 2.54 10.64
C SER A 262 -8.71 2.46 10.82
N PRO A 263 -9.38 3.26 11.68
CA PRO A 263 -10.80 3.08 11.98
C PRO A 263 -11.73 3.13 10.78
N GLY A 264 -11.48 4.03 9.81
CA GLY A 264 -12.30 4.19 8.61
C GLY A 264 -12.33 2.94 7.71
N MET A 265 -11.37 2.04 7.89
CA MET A 265 -11.27 0.77 7.17
C MET A 265 -11.72 -0.44 7.99
N GLY A 266 -12.16 -0.22 9.24
CA GLY A 266 -12.47 -1.29 10.20
C GLY A 266 -11.23 -2.05 10.67
N LEU A 267 -10.05 -1.45 10.54
CA LEU A 267 -8.79 -2.03 11.02
C LEU A 267 -8.64 -1.78 12.52
N PRO A 268 -8.00 -2.70 13.26
CA PRO A 268 -7.66 -2.49 14.67
C PRO A 268 -6.92 -1.18 14.89
N SER A 269 -7.27 -0.50 15.99
CA SER A 269 -6.55 0.63 16.57
C SER A 269 -7.04 0.90 18.00
N GLY A 270 -6.36 1.79 18.70
CA GLY A 270 -6.68 2.18 20.07
C GLY A 270 -5.64 1.70 21.11
N PRO A 271 -5.77 2.19 22.36
CA PRO A 271 -4.75 2.01 23.40
C PRO A 271 -4.56 0.56 23.88
N GLN A 272 -5.43 -0.35 23.48
CA GLN A 272 -5.31 -1.78 23.76
C GLN A 272 -4.35 -2.51 22.80
N TYR A 273 -3.89 -1.86 21.74
CA TYR A 273 -2.93 -2.41 20.78
C TYR A 273 -1.59 -1.68 20.84
N GLN A 274 -0.59 -2.23 20.16
CA GLN A 274 0.70 -1.60 19.90
C GLN A 274 1.00 -1.64 18.40
N VAL A 275 1.58 -0.55 17.88
CA VAL A 275 2.09 -0.54 16.50
C VAL A 275 3.34 -1.40 16.41
N ALA A 276 3.38 -2.27 15.41
CA ALA A 276 4.49 -3.13 15.08
C ALA A 276 5.70 -2.30 14.62
N CYS A 277 6.88 -2.72 15.09
CA CYS A 277 8.15 -2.30 14.52
C CYS A 277 9.08 -3.51 14.54
N THR A 278 9.43 -4.00 13.36
CA THR A 278 10.37 -5.10 13.16
C THR A 278 11.70 -4.56 12.64
N ASP A 279 12.80 -4.85 13.32
CA ASP A 279 14.11 -4.30 12.98
C ASP A 279 14.72 -5.04 11.75
N PRO A 280 14.84 -4.39 10.59
CA PRO A 280 15.37 -5.04 9.39
C PRO A 280 16.84 -5.46 9.55
N ALA A 281 17.63 -4.79 10.39
CA ALA A 281 19.02 -5.17 10.62
C ALA A 281 19.11 -6.51 11.36
N ALA A 282 18.23 -6.72 12.34
CA ALA A 282 18.11 -8.01 13.04
C ALA A 282 17.57 -9.10 12.12
N LEU A 283 16.48 -8.83 11.38
CA LEU A 283 15.84 -9.81 10.49
C LEU A 283 16.70 -10.22 9.30
N SER A 284 17.58 -9.35 8.84
CA SER A 284 18.53 -9.69 7.76
C SER A 284 19.81 -10.37 8.25
N GLY A 285 20.08 -10.34 9.57
CA GLY A 285 21.36 -10.74 10.15
C GLY A 285 22.53 -9.82 9.79
N ASN A 286 22.25 -8.62 9.26
CA ASN A 286 23.25 -7.68 8.79
C ASN A 286 23.01 -6.29 9.43
N SER A 287 23.93 -5.86 10.28
CA SER A 287 23.87 -4.55 10.97
C SER A 287 24.69 -3.45 10.28
N GLU A 288 25.27 -3.70 9.11
CA GLU A 288 26.07 -2.70 8.40
C GLU A 288 25.24 -1.46 8.04
N PRO A 289 25.86 -0.28 7.91
CA PRO A 289 25.15 0.91 7.47
C PRO A 289 24.57 0.73 6.05
N VAL A 290 23.36 1.24 5.81
CA VAL A 290 22.65 1.14 4.52
C VAL A 290 22.46 2.50 3.85
N GLY A 291 22.41 2.54 2.51
CA GLY A 291 22.05 3.74 1.76
C GLY A 291 20.56 3.82 1.41
N LEU A 292 20.18 4.88 0.72
CA LEU A 292 18.92 4.97 -0.02
C LEU A 292 19.17 4.39 -1.42
N THR A 293 18.49 3.30 -1.76
CA THR A 293 18.58 2.68 -3.08
C THR A 293 17.32 3.03 -3.88
N VAL A 294 17.50 3.72 -5.01
CA VAL A 294 16.43 4.20 -5.89
C VAL A 294 16.80 3.99 -7.37
N PRO A 295 15.82 3.98 -8.29
CA PRO A 295 16.12 4.06 -9.71
C PRO A 295 16.95 5.30 -10.04
N SER A 296 17.92 5.17 -10.94
CA SER A 296 18.72 6.30 -11.43
C SER A 296 17.90 7.25 -12.31
N ALA A 297 16.84 6.74 -12.93
CA ALA A 297 15.84 7.53 -13.62
C ALA A 297 15.02 8.35 -12.61
N PRO A 298 14.77 9.64 -12.89
CA PRO A 298 14.04 10.50 -11.97
C PRO A 298 12.58 10.04 -11.80
N PHE A 299 12.04 10.25 -10.61
CA PHE A 299 10.61 10.12 -10.36
C PHE A 299 9.83 11.12 -11.24
N ALA A 300 8.68 10.72 -11.79
CA ALA A 300 7.86 11.59 -12.63
C ALA A 300 7.50 12.90 -11.92
N PHE A 301 7.53 14.01 -12.66
CA PHE A 301 7.25 15.33 -12.09
C PHE A 301 5.82 15.39 -11.53
N GLY A 302 5.71 15.76 -10.26
CA GLY A 302 4.44 15.80 -9.53
C GLY A 302 4.62 16.21 -8.08
N ILE A 303 3.61 16.04 -7.24
CA ILE A 303 3.70 16.38 -5.81
C ILE A 303 4.77 15.51 -5.12
N ILE A 304 4.80 14.20 -5.41
CA ILE A 304 5.76 13.28 -4.79
C ILE A 304 7.21 13.64 -5.16
N SER A 305 7.50 13.98 -6.41
CA SER A 305 8.88 14.34 -6.80
C SER A 305 9.35 15.58 -6.03
N VAL A 306 8.49 16.58 -5.85
CA VAL A 306 8.81 17.79 -5.06
C VAL A 306 9.05 17.43 -3.58
N LEU A 307 8.26 16.53 -3.02
CA LEU A 307 8.46 16.08 -1.65
C LEU A 307 9.75 15.25 -1.49
N LEU A 308 10.08 14.39 -2.47
CA LEU A 308 11.35 13.65 -2.48
C LEU A 308 12.56 14.59 -2.52
N ASP A 309 12.52 15.61 -3.38
CA ASP A 309 13.55 16.65 -3.46
C ASP A 309 13.68 17.40 -2.13
N TYR A 310 12.57 17.67 -1.43
CA TYR A 310 12.63 18.32 -0.12
C TYR A 310 13.14 17.40 0.99
N THR A 311 12.83 16.10 0.94
CA THR A 311 12.99 15.18 2.08
C THR A 311 14.19 14.26 1.97
N ALA A 312 14.09 13.24 1.12
CA ALA A 312 15.10 12.23 0.92
C ALA A 312 16.33 12.81 0.22
N PHE A 313 16.10 13.76 -0.71
CA PHE A 313 17.10 14.21 -1.66
C PHE A 313 17.33 15.74 -1.73
N PRO A 314 17.52 16.47 -0.61
CA PRO A 314 17.68 17.94 -0.61
C PRO A 314 18.90 18.50 -1.36
N LYS A 315 19.86 17.67 -1.78
CA LYS A 315 20.96 18.09 -2.68
C LYS A 315 20.87 17.47 -4.08
N GLY A 316 19.72 16.89 -4.42
CA GLY A 316 19.45 16.20 -5.69
C GLY A 316 19.36 14.68 -5.53
N SER A 317 18.51 14.06 -6.35
CA SER A 317 18.34 12.61 -6.38
C SER A 317 19.65 11.89 -6.74
N PRO A 318 20.03 10.80 -6.04
CA PRO A 318 21.09 9.92 -6.46
C PRO A 318 20.85 9.44 -7.90
N THR A 319 21.87 9.51 -8.74
CA THR A 319 21.79 9.05 -10.13
C THR A 319 23.17 8.59 -10.60
N SER A 320 23.17 7.66 -11.55
CA SER A 320 24.36 7.07 -12.16
C SER A 320 24.03 6.54 -13.56
N THR A 321 24.99 5.89 -14.22
CA THR A 321 24.75 5.20 -15.49
C THR A 321 24.07 3.84 -15.33
N SER A 322 24.03 3.30 -14.10
CA SER A 322 23.32 2.06 -13.80
C SER A 322 21.82 2.27 -13.73
N THR A 323 21.03 1.20 -13.83
CA THR A 323 19.58 1.27 -13.60
C THR A 323 19.25 1.76 -12.19
N TRP A 324 20.01 1.31 -11.19
CA TRP A 324 19.85 1.71 -9.79
C TRP A 324 21.06 2.47 -9.26
N THR A 325 20.79 3.34 -8.27
CA THR A 325 21.82 4.05 -7.54
C THR A 325 21.57 3.95 -6.04
N THR A 326 22.61 3.55 -5.30
CA THR A 326 22.64 3.67 -3.84
C THR A 326 23.32 4.99 -3.47
N SER A 327 22.68 5.81 -2.62
CA SER A 327 23.22 7.10 -2.14
C SER A 327 24.63 6.98 -1.56
N ALA A 328 25.38 8.07 -1.41
CA ALA A 328 26.68 8.02 -0.72
C ALA A 328 26.50 8.01 0.80
N GLU A 329 25.47 8.71 1.29
CA GLU A 329 25.09 8.71 2.69
C GLU A 329 24.69 7.31 3.13
N ARG A 330 25.16 6.94 4.32
CA ARG A 330 24.80 5.68 4.99
C ARG A 330 24.03 5.99 6.26
N ALA A 331 23.13 5.09 6.62
CA ALA A 331 22.30 5.16 7.81
C ALA A 331 22.42 3.89 8.63
N VAL A 332 22.29 4.05 9.95
CA VAL A 332 22.04 2.97 10.88
C VAL A 332 20.76 3.30 11.65
N GLY A 333 19.98 2.29 12.00
CA GLY A 333 18.74 2.48 12.74
C GLY A 333 18.37 1.27 13.56
N SER A 334 17.31 1.43 14.34
CA SER A 334 16.71 0.38 15.15
C SER A 334 15.27 0.76 15.49
N CYS A 335 14.44 -0.22 15.82
CA CYS A 335 13.12 0.06 16.36
C CYS A 335 13.21 0.70 17.75
N THR A 336 12.50 1.81 17.96
CA THR A 336 12.42 2.52 19.24
C THR A 336 10.97 2.66 19.68
N ASP A 337 10.76 2.89 20.98
CA ASP A 337 9.47 3.26 21.56
C ASP A 337 9.67 4.54 22.38
N VAL A 338 9.22 5.67 21.84
CA VAL A 338 9.39 6.99 22.45
C VAL A 338 8.04 7.68 22.50
N ASN A 339 7.59 8.06 23.70
CA ASN A 339 6.27 8.69 23.92
C ASN A 339 5.09 7.87 23.36
N GLY A 340 5.21 6.54 23.34
CA GLY A 340 4.21 5.63 22.77
C GLY A 340 4.21 5.57 21.24
N TYR A 341 5.19 6.18 20.58
CA TYR A 341 5.45 6.01 19.15
C TYR A 341 6.51 4.95 18.94
N ARG A 342 6.11 3.87 18.28
CA ARG A 342 6.97 2.78 17.85
C ARG A 342 7.33 2.94 16.37
N THR A 343 8.58 3.29 16.11
CA THR A 343 9.08 3.58 14.75
C THR A 343 10.47 3.01 14.55
N TYR A 344 10.87 2.80 13.29
CA TYR A 344 12.25 2.52 12.95
C TYR A 344 13.01 3.83 12.90
N GLN A 345 13.72 4.14 13.99
CA GLN A 345 14.47 5.38 14.08
C GLN A 345 15.86 5.19 13.49
N PHE A 346 16.25 6.05 12.55
CA PHE A 346 17.55 5.97 11.88
C PHE A 346 18.31 7.30 11.93
N ARG A 347 19.62 7.21 11.76
CA ARG A 347 20.51 8.36 11.65
C ARG A 347 21.54 8.15 10.56
N ILE A 348 21.87 9.23 9.85
CA ILE A 348 22.99 9.25 8.91
C ILE A 348 24.31 9.14 9.70
N THR A 349 25.20 8.27 9.24
CA THR A 349 26.47 7.94 9.92
C THR A 349 27.51 9.04 9.79
N ASP A 350 27.63 9.67 8.61
CA ASP A 350 28.45 10.87 8.44
C ASP A 350 27.68 12.11 8.93
N PRO A 351 28.13 12.78 10.00
CA PRO A 351 27.45 13.97 10.50
C PRO A 351 27.45 15.16 9.52
N ARG A 352 28.33 15.15 8.50
CA ARG A 352 28.41 16.15 7.43
C ARG A 352 27.67 15.73 6.16
N GLY A 353 27.21 14.48 6.10
CA GLY A 353 26.42 13.96 4.98
C GLY A 353 25.09 14.68 4.83
N GLN A 354 24.45 14.51 3.68
CA GLN A 354 23.07 14.96 3.50
C GLN A 354 22.16 14.34 4.57
N ARG A 355 21.25 15.14 5.12
CA ARG A 355 20.22 14.67 6.05
C ARG A 355 18.95 14.34 5.29
N VAL A 356 18.17 13.41 5.81
CA VAL A 356 16.78 13.22 5.42
C VAL A 356 15.95 14.20 6.24
N ASN A 357 15.15 15.04 5.57
CA ASN A 357 14.18 15.89 6.25
C ASN A 357 12.88 15.09 6.46
N GLU A 358 12.22 15.32 7.60
CA GLU A 358 10.93 14.71 7.89
C GLU A 358 9.77 15.54 7.33
N LEU A 359 8.71 14.85 6.93
CA LEU A 359 7.42 15.48 6.62
C LEU A 359 6.62 15.68 7.91
N PRO A 360 6.02 16.87 8.13
CA PRO A 360 5.14 17.09 9.28
C PRO A 360 4.08 16.00 9.39
N LEU A 361 3.97 15.37 10.56
CA LEU A 361 3.08 14.23 10.87
C LEU A 361 3.37 12.89 10.17
N PHE A 362 4.26 12.86 9.17
CA PHE A 362 4.59 11.65 8.41
C PHE A 362 6.01 11.14 8.72
N GLY A 363 6.88 11.93 9.35
CA GLY A 363 8.24 11.48 9.68
C GLY A 363 9.06 11.20 8.42
N GLY A 364 9.79 10.08 8.41
CA GLY A 364 10.61 9.62 7.28
C GLY A 364 9.83 8.90 6.16
N HIS A 365 8.50 8.95 6.16
CA HIS A 365 7.59 8.13 5.31
C HIS A 365 8.02 7.87 3.86
N LEU A 366 8.63 8.83 3.18
CA LEU A 366 9.05 8.68 1.78
C LEU A 366 10.29 7.79 1.58
N VAL A 367 10.93 7.35 2.67
CA VAL A 367 12.09 6.45 2.62
C VAL A 367 11.84 5.10 3.29
N ASP A 368 10.61 4.79 3.72
CA ASP A 368 10.31 3.56 4.47
C ASP A 368 10.78 2.28 3.76
N ILE A 369 10.64 2.22 2.42
CA ILE A 369 11.10 1.10 1.59
C ILE A 369 12.54 1.32 1.10
N ASN A 370 12.85 2.52 0.59
CA ASN A 370 14.11 2.75 -0.12
C ASN A 370 15.33 2.85 0.80
N LEU A 371 15.15 3.11 2.09
CA LEU A 371 16.23 3.09 3.08
C LEU A 371 16.61 1.64 3.41
N GLY A 372 17.75 1.20 2.89
CA GLY A 372 18.14 -0.21 3.01
C GLY A 372 17.26 -1.14 2.19
N TYR A 373 16.86 -0.72 0.99
CA TYR A 373 16.04 -1.55 0.11
C TYR A 373 16.66 -2.93 -0.15
N ASP A 374 17.96 -3.00 -0.40
CA ASP A 374 18.68 -4.27 -0.60
C ASP A 374 18.63 -5.18 0.64
N ARG A 375 18.51 -4.60 1.83
CA ARG A 375 18.30 -5.36 3.07
C ARG A 375 16.91 -5.99 3.10
N LEU A 376 15.88 -5.28 2.66
CA LEU A 376 14.53 -5.85 2.53
C LEU A 376 14.48 -6.98 1.50
N VAL A 377 15.14 -6.80 0.36
CA VAL A 377 15.26 -7.85 -0.68
C VAL A 377 16.01 -9.06 -0.15
N SER A 378 17.09 -8.87 0.63
CA SER A 378 17.79 -9.98 1.28
C SER A 378 16.91 -10.71 2.28
N ILE A 379 16.04 -10.02 3.03
CA ILE A 379 15.08 -10.68 3.91
C ILE A 379 14.10 -11.51 3.07
N ALA A 380 13.55 -10.96 1.99
CA ALA A 380 12.65 -11.69 1.10
C ALA A 380 13.30 -12.94 0.50
N GLU A 381 14.57 -12.87 0.10
CA GLU A 381 15.35 -14.03 -0.35
C GLU A 381 15.46 -15.09 0.75
N GLN A 382 15.78 -14.69 1.98
CA GLN A 382 15.90 -15.59 3.13
C GLN A 382 14.56 -16.28 3.44
N GLN A 383 13.46 -15.51 3.47
CA GLN A 383 12.10 -16.04 3.67
C GLN A 383 11.69 -17.00 2.55
N THR A 384 12.04 -16.68 1.30
CA THR A 384 11.76 -17.52 0.14
C THR A 384 12.47 -18.86 0.26
N ARG A 385 13.76 -18.86 0.65
CA ARG A 385 14.51 -20.11 0.86
C ARG A 385 13.87 -20.96 1.95
N GLU A 386 13.55 -20.38 3.10
CA GLU A 386 12.92 -21.11 4.20
C GLU A 386 11.55 -21.67 3.81
N TYR A 387 10.71 -20.85 3.18
CA TYR A 387 9.40 -21.26 2.68
C TYR A 387 9.48 -22.48 1.74
N LEU A 388 10.46 -22.51 0.83
CA LEU A 388 10.62 -23.63 -0.11
C LEU A 388 11.11 -24.91 0.59
N LEU A 389 11.91 -24.78 1.65
CA LEU A 389 12.35 -25.93 2.46
C LEU A 389 11.18 -26.56 3.22
N THR A 390 10.26 -25.74 3.74
CA THR A 390 9.11 -26.22 4.53
C THR A 390 7.93 -26.67 3.66
N SER A 391 7.75 -26.07 2.48
CA SER A 391 6.63 -26.37 1.57
C SER A 391 6.88 -27.54 0.63
N GLY A 392 8.15 -27.93 0.46
CA GLY A 392 8.59 -29.01 -0.44
C GLY A 392 8.62 -30.42 0.18
N GLY A 393 8.21 -30.59 1.44
CA GLY A 393 8.20 -31.87 2.17
C GLY A 393 6.82 -32.35 2.54
#